data_AF-A0AAE6X2E4-F1
#
_entry.id   AF-A0AAE6X2E4-F1
#
_cell.length_a   1.000
_cell.length_b   1.000
_cell.length_c   1.000
_cell.angle_alpha   90.00
_cell.angle_beta   90.00
_cell.angle_gamma   90.00
#
_symmetry.space_group_name_H-M   'P 1'
#
loop_
_entity.id
_entity.type
_entity.pdbx_description
1 polymer ?
#
loop_
_entity_poly.entity_id
_entity_poly.type
_entity_poly.pdbx_seq_one_letter_code
_entity_poly.pdbx_strand_id
1 'polypeptide(L)'
;MFTEKERINLILSYGLEDAIEFYNKYNDHAHKHLIEYNNFNKQLKQKYQLPEKLSLAISYIELCYRNHLPNYEEILDFFHTLRAIERQVAQL
;
A
#
# COMPACT_ATOMS: atom_id res chain seq x y z
N MET A 1 -6.98 -8.31 -11.42
CA MET A 1 -7.10 -7.28 -10.38
C MET A 1 -6.62 -7.88 -9.07
N PHE A 2 -5.75 -7.19 -8.32
CA PHE A 2 -5.18 -7.71 -7.06
C PHE A 2 -6.22 -7.67 -5.94
N THR A 3 -6.30 -8.73 -5.13
CA THR A 3 -7.09 -8.74 -3.89
C THR A 3 -6.39 -7.93 -2.79
N GLU A 4 -7.12 -7.49 -1.76
CA GLU A 4 -6.54 -6.76 -0.62
C GLU A 4 -5.43 -7.56 0.07
N LYS A 5 -5.66 -8.86 0.29
CA LYS A 5 -4.66 -9.74 0.89
C LYS A 5 -3.38 -9.81 0.04
N GLU A 6 -3.51 -9.90 -1.28
CA GLU A 6 -2.36 -9.91 -2.19
C GLU A 6 -1.61 -8.58 -2.16
N ARG A 7 -2.31 -7.45 -2.22
CA ARG A 7 -1.67 -6.12 -2.18
C ARG A 7 -0.86 -5.91 -0.91
N ILE A 8 -1.45 -6.19 0.24
CA ILE A 8 -0.76 -6.06 1.53
C ILE A 8 0.44 -7.01 1.59
N ASN A 9 0.27 -8.28 1.20
CA ASN A 9 1.37 -9.25 1.23
C ASN A 9 2.52 -8.87 0.30
N LEU A 10 2.22 -8.35 -0.89
CA LEU A 10 3.24 -7.87 -1.83
C LEU A 10 4.04 -6.72 -1.21
N ILE A 11 3.36 -5.71 -0.64
CA ILE A 11 4.04 -4.59 0.01
C ILE A 11 4.91 -5.06 1.18
N LEU A 12 4.35 -5.92 2.05
CA LEU A 12 5.07 -6.44 3.21
C LEU A 12 6.31 -7.26 2.84
N SER A 13 6.28 -7.94 1.69
CA SER A 13 7.38 -8.82 1.27
C SER A 13 8.43 -8.10 0.43
N TYR A 14 8.03 -7.12 -0.39
CA TYR A 14 8.88 -6.59 -1.45
C TYR A 14 8.86 -5.06 -1.61
N GLY A 15 7.93 -4.34 -0.95
CA GLY A 15 7.65 -2.93 -1.28
C GLY A 15 7.60 -1.97 -0.10
N LEU A 16 8.20 -2.31 1.04
CA LEU A 16 8.13 -1.50 2.27
C LEU A 16 8.73 -0.09 2.10
N GLU A 17 9.88 0.01 1.43
CA GLU A 17 10.57 1.28 1.22
C GLU A 17 9.81 2.17 0.23
N ASP A 18 9.44 1.61 -0.92
CA ASP A 18 8.63 2.29 -1.94
C ASP A 18 7.30 2.79 -1.35
N ALA A 19 6.65 1.99 -0.51
CA ALA A 19 5.41 2.38 0.15
C ALA A 19 5.59 3.63 1.03
N ILE A 20 6.70 3.70 1.77
CA ILE A 20 7.04 4.88 2.56
C ILE A 20 7.34 6.08 1.65
N GLU A 21 8.00 5.88 0.52
CA GLU A 21 8.28 6.95 -0.43
C GLU A 21 7.00 7.54 -1.04
N PHE A 22 6.09 6.68 -1.52
CA PHE A 22 4.76 7.09 -1.99
C PHE A 22 4.02 7.92 -0.95
N TYR A 23 4.04 7.47 0.31
CA TYR A 23 3.42 8.18 1.40
C TYR A 23 4.03 9.57 1.62
N ASN A 24 5.36 9.67 1.71
CA ASN A 24 6.01 10.96 1.95
C ASN A 24 5.79 11.94 0.78
N LYS A 25 5.64 11.44 -0.45
CA LYS A 25 5.47 12.25 -1.66
C LYS A 25 4.05 12.79 -1.83
N TYR A 26 3.02 12.04 -1.41
CA TYR A 26 1.63 12.31 -1.83
C TYR A 26 0.58 12.33 -0.72
N ASN A 27 0.95 12.17 0.56
CA ASN A 27 -0.02 12.05 1.66
C ASN A 27 -0.93 13.28 1.85
N ASP A 28 -0.62 14.44 1.27
CA ASP A 28 -1.47 15.63 1.33
C ASP A 28 -2.90 15.38 0.79
N HIS A 29 -3.07 14.40 -0.10
CA HIS A 29 -4.36 14.05 -0.68
C HIS A 29 -5.27 13.19 0.21
N ALA A 30 -4.75 12.61 1.30
CA ALA A 30 -5.51 11.70 2.17
C ALA A 30 -6.65 12.38 2.94
N HIS A 31 -6.59 13.70 3.10
CA HIS A 31 -7.55 14.49 3.90
C HIS A 31 -9.02 14.31 3.45
N LYS A 32 -9.28 14.09 2.16
CA LYS A 32 -10.64 13.90 1.63
C LYS A 32 -11.29 12.57 2.06
N HIS A 33 -10.48 11.58 2.43
CA HIS A 33 -10.93 10.25 2.83
C HIS A 33 -10.44 9.87 4.24
N LEU A 34 -10.29 10.87 5.11
CA LEU A 34 -9.66 10.72 6.42
C LEU A 34 -10.27 9.60 7.28
N ILE A 35 -11.60 9.42 7.23
CA ILE A 35 -12.29 8.37 8.00
C ILE A 35 -11.89 6.97 7.51
N GLU A 36 -11.92 6.75 6.19
CA GLU A 36 -11.56 5.47 5.59
C GLU A 36 -10.07 5.17 5.81
N TYR A 37 -9.22 6.16 5.62
CA TYR A 37 -7.79 6.10 5.91
C TYR A 37 -7.50 5.69 7.36
N ASN A 38 -8.15 6.34 8.33
CA ASN A 38 -7.97 6.02 9.75
C ASN A 38 -8.47 4.62 10.10
N ASN A 39 -9.56 4.17 9.47
CA ASN A 39 -10.09 2.83 9.66
C ASN A 39 -9.12 1.76 9.14
N PHE A 40 -8.57 1.93 7.94
CA PHE A 40 -7.54 1.03 7.41
C PHE A 40 -6.31 0.99 8.30
N ASN A 41 -5.82 2.15 8.73
CA ASN A 41 -4.64 2.23 9.59
C ASN A 41 -4.85 1.48 10.91
N LYS A 42 -6.02 1.63 11.53
CA LYS A 42 -6.36 0.91 12.76
C LYS A 42 -6.39 -0.61 12.54
N GLN A 43 -7.00 -1.07 11.45
CA GLN A 43 -7.09 -2.50 11.12
C GLN A 43 -5.71 -3.10 10.80
N LEU A 44 -4.90 -2.40 10.01
CA LEU A 44 -3.56 -2.84 9.62
C LEU A 44 -2.62 -2.95 10.82
N LYS A 45 -2.58 -1.95 11.71
CA LYS A 45 -1.78 -2.02 12.95
C LYS A 45 -2.15 -3.22 13.80
N GLN A 46 -3.45 -3.44 14.01
CA GLN A 46 -3.93 -4.54 14.84
C GLN A 46 -3.59 -5.90 14.25
N LYS A 47 -3.71 -6.05 12.93
CA LYS A 47 -3.54 -7.33 12.25
C LYS A 47 -2.07 -7.70 12.02
N TYR A 48 -1.21 -6.73 11.70
CA TYR A 48 0.16 -6.97 11.26
C TYR A 48 1.24 -6.43 12.21
N GLN A 49 0.86 -5.78 13.32
CA GLN A 49 1.79 -5.23 14.33
C GLN A 49 2.87 -4.32 13.73
N LEU A 50 2.49 -3.52 12.74
CA LEU A 50 3.42 -2.70 11.97
C LEU A 50 3.83 -1.42 12.73
N PRO A 51 5.05 -0.92 12.51
CA PRO A 51 5.42 0.44 12.91
C PRO A 51 4.44 1.47 12.35
N GLU A 52 4.22 2.56 13.11
CA GLU A 52 3.27 3.63 12.77
C GLU A 52 3.41 4.09 11.30
N LYS A 53 4.63 4.46 10.90
CA LYS A 53 4.93 4.99 9.58
C LYS A 53 4.59 4.01 8.46
N LEU A 54 4.86 2.72 8.65
CA LEU A 54 4.55 1.68 7.67
C LEU A 54 3.05 1.44 7.57
N SER A 55 2.36 1.41 8.70
CA SER A 55 0.90 1.25 8.69
C SER A 55 0.21 2.42 7.99
N LEU A 56 0.67 3.65 8.24
CA LEU A 56 0.17 4.85 7.57
C LEU A 56 0.43 4.82 6.06
N ALA A 57 1.62 4.37 5.65
CA ALA A 57 1.99 4.25 4.24
C ALA A 57 1.16 3.21 3.48
N ILE A 58 1.01 2.00 4.04
CA ILE A 58 0.19 0.94 3.44
C ILE A 58 -1.28 1.38 3.39
N SER A 59 -1.78 2.03 4.43
CA SER A 59 -3.16 2.58 4.44
C SER A 59 -3.38 3.60 3.34
N TYR A 60 -2.36 4.42 3.05
CA TYR A 60 -2.43 5.42 1.99
C TYR A 60 -2.49 4.76 0.62
N ILE A 61 -1.64 3.77 0.36
CA ILE A 61 -1.66 3.01 -0.89
C ILE A 61 -3.00 2.30 -1.09
N GLU A 62 -3.52 1.64 -0.05
CA GLU A 62 -4.81 0.97 -0.10
C GLU A 62 -5.96 1.93 -0.40
N LEU A 63 -5.95 3.10 0.24
CA LEU A 63 -6.92 4.15 -0.01
C LEU A 63 -6.90 4.59 -1.48
N CYS A 64 -5.70 4.86 -2.01
CA CYS A 64 -5.52 5.34 -3.38
C CYS A 64 -5.93 4.28 -4.41
N TYR A 65 -5.56 3.02 -4.18
CA TYR A 65 -5.94 1.91 -5.04
C TYR A 65 -7.45 1.67 -5.06
N ARG A 66 -8.11 1.68 -3.88
CA ARG A 66 -9.56 1.40 -3.79
C ARG A 66 -10.41 2.51 -4.38
N ASN A 67 -10.04 3.75 -4.12
CA ASN A 67 -10.82 4.92 -4.54
C ASN A 67 -10.44 5.45 -5.92
N HIS A 68 -9.52 4.78 -6.64
CA HIS A 68 -9.01 5.24 -7.94
C HIS A 68 -8.61 6.72 -7.90
N LEU A 69 -7.85 7.08 -6.87
CA LEU A 69 -7.35 8.45 -6.68
C LEU A 69 -6.37 8.82 -7.81
N PRO A 70 -5.98 10.10 -7.99
CA PRO A 70 -5.18 10.54 -9.14
C PRO A 70 -3.86 9.78 -9.36
N ASN A 71 -3.30 9.16 -8.32
CA ASN A 71 -2.10 8.32 -8.35
C ASN A 71 -2.40 6.82 -8.53
N TYR A 72 -3.61 6.44 -8.93
CA TYR A 72 -4.04 5.06 -9.09
C TYR A 72 -3.16 4.26 -10.05
N GLU A 73 -2.87 4.81 -11.24
CA GLU A 73 -2.06 4.13 -12.26
C GLU A 73 -0.63 3.87 -11.75
N GLU A 74 -0.02 4.86 -11.06
CA GLU A 74 1.32 4.72 -10.48
C GLU A 74 1.35 3.61 -9.40
N ILE A 75 0.28 3.51 -8.60
CA ILE A 75 0.13 2.45 -7.59
C ILE A 75 -0.15 1.09 -8.23
N LEU A 76 -0.91 1.05 -9.32
CA LEU A 76 -1.17 -0.19 -10.05
C LEU A 76 0.12 -0.74 -10.66
N ASP A 77 0.94 0.12 -11.27
CA ASP A 77 2.27 -0.22 -11.80
C ASP A 77 3.22 -0.68 -10.70
N PHE A 78 3.17 -0.03 -9.52
CA PHE A 78 3.87 -0.49 -8.33
C PHE A 78 3.48 -1.94 -7.97
N PHE A 79 2.19 -2.28 -7.91
CA PHE A 79 1.78 -3.66 -7.63
C PHE A 79 2.20 -4.67 -8.70
N HIS A 80 2.20 -4.26 -9.98
CA HIS A 80 2.71 -5.09 -11.06
C HIS A 80 4.22 -5.34 -10.92
N THR A 81 4.98 -4.33 -10.53
CA THR A 81 6.41 -4.45 -10.22
C THR A 81 6.66 -5.43 -9.08
N LEU A 82 5.95 -5.28 -7.95
CA LEU A 82 6.09 -6.20 -6.83
C LEU A 82 5.74 -7.65 -7.21
N ARG A 83 4.71 -7.85 -8.05
CA ARG A 83 4.35 -9.18 -8.55
C ARG A 83 5.42 -9.77 -9.45
N ALA A 84 6.08 -8.96 -10.27
CA ALA A 84 7.18 -9.42 -11.09
C ALA A 84 8.36 -9.88 -10.23
N ILE A 85 8.68 -9.15 -9.17
CA ILE A 85 9.71 -9.53 -8.18
C ILE A 85 9.34 -10.84 -7.50
N GLU A 86 8.11 -10.98 -6.98
CA GLU A 86 7.63 -12.21 -6.34
C GLU A 86 7.84 -13.44 -7.25
N ARG A 87 7.50 -13.32 -8.53
CA ARG A 87 7.66 -14.40 -9.51
C ARG A 87 9.12 -14.75 -9.80
N GLN A 88 10.00 -13.76 -9.87
CA GLN A 88 11.43 -13.98 -10.07
C GLN A 88 12.05 -14.68 -8.86
N VAL A 89 11.70 -14.26 -7.65
CA VAL A 89 12.21 -14.87 -6.40
C VAL A 89 11.67 -16.29 -6.23
N ALA A 90 10.41 -16.57 -6.56
CA ALA A 90 9.82 -17.91 -6.45
C ALA A 90 10.41 -18.94 -7.44
N GLN A 91 11.19 -18.50 -8.43
CA GLN A 91 11.88 -19.37 -9.40
C GLN A 91 13.32 -19.70 -8.99
N LEU A 92 13.83 -19.08 -7.92
CA LEU A 92 15.16 -19.33 -7.33
C LEU A 92 15.08 -20.39 -6.22
#